data_AF-A0A1C6R6R9-F1
#
_entry.id   AF-A0A1C6R6R9-F1
#
_cell.length_a   1.000
_cell.length_b   1.000
_cell.length_c   1.000
_cell.angle_alpha   90.00
_cell.angle_beta   90.00
_cell.angle_gamma   90.00
#
_symmetry.space_group_name_H-M   'P 1'
#
loop_
_entity.id
_entity.type
_entity.pdbx_description
1 polymer ?
#
loop_
_entity_poly.entity_id
_entity_poly.type
_entity_poly.pdbx_seq_one_letter_code
_entity_poly.pdbx_strand_id
1 'polypeptide(L)'
;MQTLSVTVPAPVALDLLEGPLGAQLSELLRNIPTGTDLADADVSVVAEGSPAYQAWTLLKNQHRVGFVIAGKLLARKRPRLLPVYDRVVRCALGRPLPFWTELRTALRENDGALHHRLLDLRQSAGLPQTVSALRVADVTVWMAHPAPGHRCP
;
A
#
# COMPACT_ATOMS: atom_id res chain seq x y z
N MET A 1 -18.52 -7.87 2.14
CA MET A 1 -17.14 -8.40 2.15
C MET A 1 -16.22 -7.32 2.71
N GLN A 2 -15.48 -7.57 3.80
CA GLN A 2 -14.48 -6.63 4.31
C GLN A 2 -13.09 -7.06 3.84
N THR A 3 -12.35 -6.15 3.21
CA THR A 3 -10.93 -6.36 2.88
C THR A 3 -10.13 -5.33 3.66
N LEU A 4 -9.22 -5.77 4.55
CA LEU A 4 -8.39 -4.90 5.42
C LEU A 4 -9.16 -4.00 6.41
N SER A 5 -10.32 -4.46 6.88
CA SER A 5 -11.15 -3.75 7.87
C SER A 5 -11.58 -2.35 7.43
N VAL A 6 -11.84 -2.17 6.13
CA VAL A 6 -12.48 -0.96 5.59
C VAL A 6 -13.79 -1.32 4.92
N THR A 7 -14.72 -0.36 4.95
CA THR A 7 -16.01 -0.45 4.26
C THR A 7 -16.03 0.59 3.15
N VAL A 8 -16.04 0.14 1.90
CA VAL A 8 -16.24 1.01 0.74
C VAL A 8 -17.72 1.43 0.72
N PRO A 9 -18.05 2.72 0.55
CA PRO A 9 -19.44 3.16 0.44
C PRO A 9 -20.17 2.45 -0.71
N ALA A 10 -21.40 2.00 -0.47
CA ALA A 10 -22.14 1.17 -1.42
C ALA A 10 -22.26 1.77 -2.84
N PRO A 11 -22.56 3.07 -3.03
CA PRO A 11 -22.58 3.66 -4.36
C PRO A 11 -21.22 3.58 -5.07
N VAL A 12 -20.12 3.81 -4.34
CA VAL A 12 -18.76 3.71 -4.88
C VAL A 12 -18.40 2.27 -5.23
N ALA A 13 -18.83 1.30 -4.41
CA ALA A 13 -18.62 -0.11 -4.70
C ALA A 13 -19.34 -0.54 -5.98
N LEU A 14 -20.58 -0.10 -6.20
CA LEU A 14 -21.33 -0.37 -7.44
C LEU A 14 -20.63 0.25 -8.65
N ASP A 15 -20.23 1.53 -8.56
CA ASP A 15 -19.53 2.22 -9.65
C ASP A 15 -18.16 1.58 -9.96
N LEU A 16 -17.45 1.08 -8.95
CA LEU A 16 -16.22 0.31 -9.13
C LEU A 16 -16.43 -1.03 -9.85
N LEU A 17 -17.59 -1.66 -9.69
CA LEU A 17 -17.89 -2.97 -10.27
C LEU A 17 -18.49 -2.85 -11.67
N GLU A 18 -19.38 -1.87 -11.88
CA GLU A 18 -20.26 -1.82 -13.06
C GLU A 18 -20.26 -0.45 -13.75
N GLY A 19 -19.63 0.57 -13.15
CA GLY A 19 -19.72 1.95 -13.61
C GLY A 19 -18.44 2.55 -14.20
N PRO A 20 -18.51 3.82 -14.61
CA PRO A 20 -17.38 4.55 -15.20
C PRO A 20 -16.14 4.61 -14.29
N LEU A 21 -16.32 4.63 -12.97
CA LEU A 21 -15.20 4.63 -12.02
C LEU A 21 -14.39 3.33 -12.14
N GLY A 22 -15.06 2.18 -12.23
CA GLY A 22 -14.44 0.89 -12.45
C GLY A 22 -13.66 0.82 -13.77
N ALA A 23 -14.20 1.39 -14.85
CA ALA A 23 -13.54 1.47 -16.15
C ALA A 23 -12.28 2.34 -16.10
N GLN A 24 -12.36 3.54 -15.51
CA GLN A 24 -11.21 4.45 -15.34
C GLN A 24 -10.11 3.83 -14.47
N LEU A 25 -10.49 3.23 -13.34
CA LEU A 25 -9.54 2.57 -12.46
C LEU A 25 -8.87 1.38 -13.17
N SER A 26 -9.62 0.61 -13.95
CA SER A 26 -9.06 -0.53 -14.71
C SER A 26 -8.04 -0.10 -15.75
N GLU A 27 -8.25 1.03 -16.42
CA GLU A 27 -7.27 1.60 -17.35
C GLU A 27 -5.99 2.03 -16.63
N LEU A 28 -6.12 2.73 -15.49
CA LEU A 28 -4.96 3.09 -14.69
C LEU A 28 -4.21 1.85 -14.18
N LEU A 29 -4.94 0.84 -13.70
CA LEU A 29 -4.35 -0.43 -13.24
C LEU A 29 -3.57 -1.14 -14.35
N ARG A 30 -4.05 -1.17 -15.60
CA ARG A 30 -3.31 -1.77 -16.73
C ARG A 30 -1.91 -1.17 -16.90
N ASN A 31 -1.76 0.11 -16.59
CA ASN A 31 -0.51 0.85 -16.69
C ASN A 31 0.36 0.78 -15.41
N ILE A 32 -0.06 0.03 -14.39
CA ILE A 32 0.74 -0.23 -13.19
C ILE A 32 1.35 -1.63 -13.27
N PRO A 33 2.69 -1.76 -13.21
CA PRO A 33 3.38 -3.05 -13.29
C PRO A 33 2.79 -4.11 -12.35
N THR A 34 2.79 -5.35 -12.83
CA THR A 34 2.38 -6.51 -12.04
C THR A 34 3.63 -7.30 -11.66
N GLY A 35 3.65 -7.86 -10.45
CA GLY A 35 4.77 -8.69 -10.00
C GLY A 35 6.05 -7.94 -9.62
N THR A 36 6.15 -6.62 -9.82
CA THR A 36 7.31 -5.82 -9.38
C THR A 36 7.24 -5.53 -7.88
N ASP A 37 8.32 -5.79 -7.15
CA ASP A 37 8.46 -5.35 -5.76
C ASP A 37 8.80 -3.86 -5.70
N LEU A 38 8.29 -3.16 -4.68
CA LEU A 38 8.58 -1.73 -4.48
C LEU A 38 10.08 -1.44 -4.38
N ALA A 39 10.86 -2.34 -3.80
CA ALA A 39 12.31 -2.22 -3.69
C ALA A 39 13.00 -2.19 -5.06
N ASP A 40 12.43 -2.87 -6.06
CA ASP A 40 13.00 -2.99 -7.41
C ASP A 40 12.39 -1.99 -8.40
N ALA A 41 11.21 -1.46 -8.11
CA ALA A 41 10.50 -0.54 -9.00
C ALA A 41 11.32 0.73 -9.27
N ASP A 42 11.19 1.32 -10.47
CA ASP A 42 11.68 2.68 -10.69
C ASP A 42 10.84 3.70 -9.89
N VAL A 43 11.44 4.83 -9.51
CA VAL A 43 10.72 5.87 -8.75
C VAL A 43 9.52 6.41 -9.51
N SER A 44 9.60 6.51 -10.85
CA SER A 44 8.52 6.99 -11.71
C SER A 44 7.25 6.13 -11.66
N VAL A 45 7.36 4.87 -11.21
CA VAL A 45 6.21 3.96 -11.07
C VAL A 45 5.30 4.36 -9.89
N VAL A 46 5.86 5.01 -8.88
CA VAL A 46 5.16 5.36 -7.62
C VAL A 46 5.22 6.84 -7.27
N ALA A 47 5.96 7.65 -8.04
CA ALA A 47 6.03 9.09 -7.88
C ALA A 47 4.68 9.77 -8.17
N GLU A 48 4.56 11.03 -7.77
CA GLU A 48 3.45 11.88 -8.17
C GLU A 48 3.34 11.94 -9.70
N GLY A 49 2.10 11.91 -10.21
CA GLY A 49 1.82 11.84 -11.65
C GLY A 49 1.85 10.43 -12.26
N SER A 50 2.42 9.42 -11.58
CA SER A 50 2.40 8.03 -12.05
C SER A 50 0.97 7.46 -12.15
N PRO A 51 0.75 6.40 -12.96
CA PRO A 51 -0.55 5.70 -12.99
C PRO A 51 -1.01 5.21 -11.61
N ALA A 52 -0.07 4.80 -10.74
CA ALA A 52 -0.38 4.41 -9.36
C ALA A 52 -0.89 5.59 -8.52
N TYR A 53 -0.25 6.75 -8.62
CA TYR A 53 -0.67 7.96 -7.91
C TYR A 53 -2.00 8.49 -8.43
N GLN A 54 -2.22 8.43 -9.75
CA GLN A 54 -3.49 8.80 -10.37
C GLN A 54 -4.62 7.88 -9.92
N ALA A 55 -4.40 6.56 -9.88
CA ALA A 55 -5.37 5.59 -9.38
C ALA A 55 -5.73 5.85 -7.91
N TRP A 56 -4.73 6.18 -7.09
CA TRP A 56 -4.97 6.52 -5.69
C TRP A 56 -5.75 7.81 -5.54
N THR A 57 -5.42 8.83 -6.34
CA THR A 57 -6.12 10.13 -6.33
C THR A 57 -7.58 9.97 -6.79
N LEU A 58 -7.81 9.21 -7.86
CA LEU A 58 -9.15 8.87 -8.37
C LEU A 58 -10.02 8.26 -7.28
N LEU A 59 -9.50 7.26 -6.56
CA LEU A 59 -10.19 6.59 -5.46
C LEU A 59 -10.36 7.51 -4.23
N LYS A 60 -9.29 8.19 -3.81
CA LYS A 60 -9.26 9.05 -2.62
C LYS A 60 -10.34 10.13 -2.68
N ASN A 61 -10.57 10.67 -3.87
CA ASN A 61 -11.51 11.77 -4.10
C ASN A 61 -12.98 11.31 -4.19
N GLN A 62 -13.26 10.00 -4.17
CA GLN A 62 -14.63 9.50 -4.11
C GLN A 62 -15.26 9.78 -2.75
N HIS A 63 -16.59 9.95 -2.76
CA HIS A 63 -17.37 10.23 -1.56
C HIS A 63 -17.06 9.24 -0.44
N ARG A 64 -16.55 9.73 0.70
CA ARG A 64 -16.23 8.98 1.92
C ARG A 64 -15.20 7.85 1.74
N VAL A 65 -14.41 7.83 0.66
CA VAL A 65 -13.31 6.86 0.50
C VAL A 65 -12.06 7.34 1.24
N GLY A 66 -11.55 8.53 0.89
CA GLY A 66 -10.35 9.09 1.51
C GLY A 66 -9.09 8.21 1.34
N PHE A 67 -7.98 8.62 1.96
CA PHE A 67 -6.67 8.02 1.69
C PHE A 67 -6.53 6.57 2.18
N VAL A 68 -7.17 6.23 3.31
CA VAL A 68 -7.06 4.90 3.94
C VAL A 68 -7.71 3.83 3.08
N ILE A 69 -8.95 4.07 2.62
CA ILE A 69 -9.68 3.10 1.79
C ILE A 69 -9.02 3.00 0.42
N ALA A 70 -8.67 4.13 -0.21
CA ALA A 70 -7.97 4.14 -1.49
C ALA A 70 -6.64 3.36 -1.45
N GLY A 71 -5.81 3.61 -0.43
CA GLY A 71 -4.55 2.90 -0.24
C GLY A 71 -4.74 1.40 -0.02
N LYS A 72 -5.71 1.00 0.81
CA LYS A 72 -6.01 -0.42 1.08
C LYS A 72 -6.52 -1.16 -0.15
N LEU A 73 -7.36 -0.52 -0.98
CA LEU A 73 -7.82 -1.12 -2.24
C LEU A 73 -6.66 -1.34 -3.22
N LEU A 74 -5.78 -0.36 -3.38
CA LEU A 74 -4.64 -0.47 -4.27
C LEU A 74 -3.58 -1.45 -3.78
N ALA A 75 -3.30 -1.48 -2.48
CA ALA A 75 -2.42 -2.48 -1.88
C ALA A 75 -2.93 -3.91 -2.14
N ARG A 76 -4.26 -4.11 -2.26
CA ARG A 76 -4.82 -5.42 -2.65
C ARG A 76 -4.67 -5.71 -4.14
N LYS A 77 -4.72 -4.70 -5.00
CA LYS A 77 -4.51 -4.86 -6.45
C LYS A 77 -3.04 -5.01 -6.82
N ARG A 78 -2.12 -4.43 -6.03
CA ARG A 78 -0.67 -4.42 -6.28
C ARG A 78 0.12 -4.70 -4.99
N PRO A 79 -0.03 -5.88 -4.38
CA PRO A 79 0.51 -6.19 -3.05
C PRO A 79 2.04 -6.20 -2.95
N ARG A 80 2.75 -6.33 -4.07
CA ARG A 80 4.21 -6.27 -4.15
C ARG A 80 4.74 -4.83 -4.26
N LEU A 81 3.92 -3.92 -4.82
CA LEU A 81 4.33 -2.58 -5.20
C LEU A 81 3.78 -1.49 -4.28
N LEU A 82 2.50 -1.58 -3.89
CA LEU A 82 1.81 -0.52 -3.15
C LEU A 82 1.60 -0.94 -1.69
N PRO A 83 2.17 -0.21 -0.72
CA PRO A 83 2.06 -0.57 0.69
C PRO A 83 0.69 -0.21 1.27
N VAL A 84 0.33 -0.89 2.36
CA VAL A 84 -0.78 -0.44 3.21
C VAL A 84 -0.31 0.76 4.02
N TYR A 85 -0.99 1.90 3.87
CA TYR A 85 -0.74 3.12 4.65
C TYR A 85 -2.03 3.60 5.31
N ASP A 86 -2.34 3.03 6.48
CA ASP A 86 -3.49 3.43 7.27
C ASP A 86 -3.10 4.30 8.46
N ARG A 87 -4.06 4.60 9.34
CA ARG A 87 -3.82 5.48 10.49
C ARG A 87 -2.82 4.89 11.48
N VAL A 88 -2.78 3.58 11.64
CA VAL A 88 -1.85 2.89 12.54
C VAL A 88 -0.43 2.96 11.99
N VAL A 89 -0.23 2.54 10.74
CA VAL A 89 1.08 2.60 10.07
C VAL A 89 1.58 4.05 10.02
N ARG A 90 0.69 4.99 9.66
CA ARG A 90 1.01 6.42 9.65
C ARG A 90 1.44 6.93 11.02
N CYS A 91 0.83 6.49 12.11
CA CYS A 91 1.25 6.88 13.45
C CYS A 91 2.60 6.26 13.82
N ALA A 92 2.74 4.94 13.64
CA ALA A 92 3.93 4.19 14.02
C ALA A 92 5.20 4.73 13.35
N LEU A 93 5.07 5.23 12.11
CA LEU A 93 6.19 5.72 11.31
C LEU A 93 6.41 7.24 11.40
N GLY A 94 5.68 7.97 12.25
CA GLY A 94 5.88 9.43 12.36
C GLY A 94 5.33 10.25 11.18
N ARG A 95 4.37 9.70 10.43
CA ARG A 95 3.63 10.37 9.33
C ARG A 95 4.45 10.81 8.11
N PRO A 96 5.32 9.95 7.54
CA PRO A 96 6.09 10.28 6.34
C PRO A 96 5.20 10.61 5.15
N LEU A 97 5.62 11.60 4.37
CA LEU A 97 5.03 12.00 3.08
C LEU A 97 6.15 12.51 2.15
N PRO A 98 6.21 12.10 0.87
CA PRO A 98 5.32 11.15 0.20
C PRO A 98 5.66 9.69 0.53
N PHE A 99 4.74 8.97 1.16
CA PHE A 99 5.04 7.68 1.80
C PHE A 99 5.61 6.60 0.86
N TRP A 100 5.10 6.50 -0.37
CA TRP A 100 5.55 5.44 -1.28
C TRP A 100 7.00 5.63 -1.74
N THR A 101 7.41 6.86 -2.04
CA THR A 101 8.79 7.17 -2.43
C THR A 101 9.73 7.08 -1.24
N GLU A 102 9.32 7.56 -0.06
CA GLU A 102 10.12 7.42 1.17
C GLU A 102 10.33 5.95 1.53
N LEU A 103 9.29 5.13 1.50
CA LEU A 103 9.40 3.69 1.78
C LEU A 103 10.27 2.99 0.73
N ARG A 104 10.14 3.34 -0.55
CA ARG A 104 11.00 2.82 -1.62
C ARG A 104 12.47 3.14 -1.34
N THR A 105 12.79 4.39 -0.98
CA THR A 105 14.15 4.80 -0.64
C THR A 105 14.67 3.97 0.53
N ALA A 106 13.92 3.88 1.63
CA ALA A 106 14.30 3.09 2.80
C ALA A 106 14.52 1.59 2.50
N LEU A 107 13.74 1.01 1.57
CA LEU A 107 13.93 -0.39 1.15
C LEU A 107 15.20 -0.61 0.31
N ARG A 108 15.77 0.44 -0.29
CA ARG A 108 16.94 0.38 -1.17
C ARG A 108 18.22 0.86 -0.51
N GLU A 109 18.11 1.63 0.57
CA GLU A 109 19.25 2.08 1.37
C GLU A 109 20.07 0.89 1.91
N ASN A 110 21.36 1.15 2.15
CA ASN A 110 22.30 0.17 2.72
C ASN A 110 22.27 -1.17 1.97
N ASP A 111 22.34 -1.11 0.64
CA ASP A 111 22.30 -2.29 -0.24
C ASP A 111 21.07 -3.20 0.00
N GLY A 112 19.92 -2.57 0.26
CA GLY A 112 18.66 -3.27 0.48
C GLY A 112 18.56 -4.00 1.81
N ALA A 113 19.37 -3.64 2.82
CA ALA A 113 19.39 -4.35 4.11
C ALA A 113 18.00 -4.50 4.77
N LEU A 114 17.15 -3.47 4.71
CA LEU A 114 15.79 -3.56 5.22
C LEU A 114 14.95 -4.57 4.42
N HIS A 115 15.05 -4.53 3.09
CA HIS A 115 14.33 -5.46 2.22
C HIS A 115 14.75 -6.91 2.48
N HIS A 116 16.05 -7.19 2.53
CA HIS A 116 16.58 -8.52 2.85
C HIS A 116 16.10 -9.00 4.23
N ARG A 117 16.14 -8.14 5.25
CA ARG A 117 15.62 -8.49 6.59
C ARG A 117 14.14 -8.86 6.56
N LEU A 118 13.31 -8.19 5.76
CA LEU A 118 11.90 -8.54 5.60
C LEU A 118 11.72 -9.90 4.91
N LEU A 119 12.56 -10.23 3.93
CA LEU A 119 12.56 -11.53 3.27
C LEU A 119 13.02 -12.65 4.21
N ASP A 120 14.04 -12.41 5.04
CA ASP A 120 14.52 -13.36 6.04
C ASP A 120 13.46 -13.61 7.13
N LEU A 121 12.76 -12.57 7.57
CA LEU A 121 11.63 -12.68 8.49
C LEU A 121 10.50 -13.53 7.89
N ARG A 122 10.18 -13.31 6.60
CA ARG A 122 9.19 -14.11 5.88
C ARG A 122 9.58 -15.59 5.87
N GLN A 123 10.84 -15.89 5.56
CA GLN A 123 11.36 -17.25 5.52
C GLN A 123 11.35 -17.90 6.90
N SER A 124 11.81 -17.18 7.93
CA SER A 124 11.85 -17.65 9.31
C SER A 124 10.45 -17.94 9.87
N ALA A 125 9.44 -17.17 9.43
CA ALA A 125 8.04 -17.39 9.78
C ALA A 125 7.35 -18.49 8.94
N GLY A 126 8.06 -19.15 8.02
CA GLY A 126 7.50 -20.20 7.16
C GLY A 126 6.42 -19.70 6.18
N LEU A 127 6.43 -18.41 5.82
CA LEU A 127 5.41 -17.81 4.96
C LEU A 127 5.69 -18.06 3.47
N PRO A 128 4.64 -18.24 2.64
CA PRO A 128 4.82 -18.49 1.21
C PRO A 128 5.33 -17.24 0.48
N GLN A 129 5.94 -17.46 -0.69
CA GLN A 129 6.47 -16.39 -1.55
C GLN A 129 5.40 -15.40 -2.04
N THR A 130 4.13 -15.80 -2.02
CA THR A 130 2.98 -14.93 -2.32
C THR A 130 2.79 -13.81 -1.31
N VAL A 131 3.35 -13.93 -0.10
CA VAL A 131 3.44 -12.85 0.88
C VAL A 131 4.61 -11.95 0.49
N SER A 132 4.31 -10.70 0.14
CA SER A 132 5.32 -9.69 -0.21
C SER A 132 6.08 -9.19 1.01
N ALA A 133 7.29 -8.67 0.80
CA ALA A 133 8.04 -7.96 1.84
C ALA A 133 7.24 -6.80 2.46
N LEU A 134 6.43 -6.10 1.64
CA LEU A 134 5.54 -5.04 2.12
C LEU A 134 4.48 -5.55 3.09
N ARG A 135 3.92 -6.75 2.86
CA ARG A 135 2.93 -7.34 3.77
C ARG A 135 3.57 -7.77 5.09
N VAL A 136 4.81 -8.27 5.05
CA VAL A 136 5.59 -8.54 6.27
C VAL A 136 5.82 -7.24 7.04
N ALA A 137 6.30 -6.19 6.38
CA ALA A 137 6.53 -4.88 7.00
C ALA A 137 5.25 -4.32 7.64
N ASP A 138 4.14 -4.34 6.93
CA ASP A 138 2.82 -3.91 7.42
C ASP A 138 2.41 -4.65 8.70
N VAL A 139 2.48 -5.99 8.70
CA VAL A 139 2.14 -6.78 9.89
C VAL A 139 3.10 -6.52 11.05
N THR A 140 4.41 -6.44 10.79
CA THR A 140 5.41 -6.16 11.84
C THR A 140 5.19 -4.80 12.48
N VAL A 141 4.97 -3.75 11.68
CA VAL A 141 4.68 -2.41 12.19
C VAL A 141 3.38 -2.40 12.99
N TRP A 142 2.34 -3.06 12.48
CA TRP A 142 1.04 -3.11 13.14
C TRP A 142 1.09 -3.83 14.50
N MET A 143 1.84 -4.94 14.57
CA MET A 143 2.03 -5.70 15.82
C MET A 143 2.95 -4.98 16.81
N ALA A 144 3.86 -4.13 16.34
CA ALA A 144 4.74 -3.33 17.20
C ALA A 144 4.07 -2.04 17.73
N HIS A 145 3.04 -1.53 17.03
CA HIS A 145 2.39 -0.27 17.39
C HIS A 145 1.79 -0.19 18.81
N PRO A 146 1.22 -1.27 19.41
CA PRO A 146 0.73 -1.25 20.79
C PRO A 146 1.84 -1.04 21.86
N ALA A 147 3.11 -0.97 21.48
CA ALA A 147 4.21 -0.76 22.41
C ALA A 147 4.10 0.59 23.16
N PRO A 148 4.48 0.65 24.45
CA PRO A 148 4.47 1.89 25.23
C PRO A 148 5.27 3.00 24.53
N GLY A 149 4.63 4.12 24.21
CA GLY A 149 5.28 5.30 23.61
C GLY A 149 4.56 5.89 22.39
N HIS A 150 3.73 5.11 21.69
CA HIS A 150 3.01 5.59 20.51
C HIS A 150 1.65 6.20 20.89
N ARG A 151 1.63 7.48 21.31
CA ARG A 151 0.39 8.24 21.50
C ARG A 151 0.01 8.99 20.22
N CYS A 152 -0.84 8.39 19.39
CA CYS A 152 -1.65 9.17 18.43
C CYS A 152 -3.13 9.03 18.80
N PRO A 153 -3.93 10.08 18.60
CA PRO A 153 -5.39 9.99 18.67
C PRO A 153 -5.98 9.15 17.53
#